data_AF-A0A7V0MHX2-F1
#
_entry.id   AF-A0A7V0MHX2-F1
#
_cell.length_a   1.000
_cell.length_b   1.000
_cell.length_c   1.000
_cell.angle_alpha   90.00
_cell.angle_beta   90.00
_cell.angle_gamma   90.00
#
_symmetry.space_group_name_H-M   'P 1'
#
loop_
_entity.id
_entity.type
_entity.pdbx_description
1 polymer ?
#
loop_
_entity_poly.entity_id
_entity_poly.type
_entity_poly.pdbx_seq_one_letter_code
_entity_poly.pdbx_strand_id
1 'polypeptide(L)'
;MIVFNPGSAPTEVLATCYDERGTALDDTALSLPPGGKWVGFVEELFGEGVPSECEWMRFQAASPFTAYGLLGTDEQLISLGGPGGEEASTLYLPHLAVDHYWWTGVVILRLP
;
A
#
# COMPACT_ATOMS: atom_id res chain seq x y z
N MET A 1 4.85 5.41 2.13
CA MET A 1 4.09 4.80 1.00
C MET A 1 3.95 5.79 -0.14
N ILE A 2 3.80 5.32 -1.37
CA ILE A 2 3.54 6.15 -2.56
C ILE A 2 2.31 5.58 -3.30
N VAL A 3 1.36 6.44 -3.67
CA VAL A 3 0.22 6.07 -4.53
C VAL A 3 0.18 7.05 -5.70
N PHE A 4 0.10 6.55 -6.93
CA PHE A 4 0.26 7.32 -8.16
C PHE A 4 -0.87 7.01 -9.15
N ASN A 5 -1.42 8.05 -9.77
CA ASN A 5 -2.36 7.95 -10.87
C ASN A 5 -1.62 8.15 -12.21
N PRO A 6 -1.31 7.07 -12.97
CA PRO A 6 -0.70 7.16 -14.29
C PRO A 6 -1.68 7.59 -15.39
N GLY A 7 -2.98 7.66 -15.09
CA GLY A 7 -4.03 7.94 -16.05
C GLY A 7 -4.13 9.41 -16.46
N SER A 8 -4.94 9.66 -17.49
CA SER A 8 -5.25 11.00 -18.01
C SER A 8 -6.49 11.64 -17.39
N ALA A 9 -7.18 10.94 -16.47
CA ALA A 9 -8.35 11.41 -15.74
C ALA A 9 -8.12 11.31 -14.21
N PRO A 10 -8.80 12.14 -13.39
CA PRO A 10 -8.78 11.99 -11.95
C PRO A 10 -9.18 10.58 -11.51
N THR A 11 -8.59 10.11 -10.41
CA THR A 11 -8.88 8.81 -9.79
C THR A 11 -9.07 9.00 -8.31
N GLU A 12 -10.02 8.28 -7.74
CA GLU A 12 -10.17 8.14 -6.30
C GLU A 12 -9.70 6.73 -5.91
N VAL A 13 -8.74 6.66 -4.98
CA VAL A 13 -8.25 5.42 -4.40
C VAL A 13 -8.80 5.28 -3.00
N LEU A 14 -9.64 4.26 -2.79
CA LEU A 14 -10.15 3.87 -1.49
C LEU A 14 -9.12 3.00 -0.78
N ALA A 15 -8.66 3.42 0.39
CA ALA A 15 -7.86 2.62 1.30
C ALA A 15 -8.74 2.14 2.44
N THR A 16 -8.82 0.83 2.64
CA THR A 16 -9.58 0.23 3.73
C THR A 16 -8.65 -0.58 4.62
N CYS A 17 -8.73 -0.33 5.92
CA CYS A 17 -8.05 -1.06 6.96
C CYS A 17 -8.87 -2.30 7.38
N TYR A 18 -8.18 -3.41 7.64
CA TYR A 18 -8.79 -4.67 8.07
C TYR A 18 -8.06 -5.29 9.26
N ASP A 19 -8.81 -5.97 10.13
CA ASP A 19 -8.25 -6.82 11.19
C ASP A 19 -7.66 -8.14 10.64
N GLU A 20 -7.04 -8.95 11.51
CA GLU A 20 -6.49 -10.27 11.16
C GLU A 20 -7.52 -11.24 10.56
N ARG A 21 -8.81 -11.03 10.83
CA ARG A 21 -9.93 -11.87 10.36
C ARG A 21 -10.52 -11.36 9.05
N GLY A 22 -10.08 -10.21 8.57
CA GLY A 22 -10.57 -9.54 7.37
C GLY A 22 -11.87 -8.75 7.58
N THR A 23 -12.19 -8.36 8.81
CA THR A 23 -13.25 -7.38 9.10
C THR A 23 -12.75 -5.99 8.76
N ALA A 24 -13.52 -5.21 8.00
CA ALA A 24 -13.18 -3.82 7.73
C ALA A 24 -13.31 -2.99 9.02
N LEU A 25 -12.30 -2.19 9.34
CA LEU A 25 -12.22 -1.37 10.54
C LEU A 25 -12.47 0.11 10.24
N ASP A 26 -11.83 0.63 9.19
CA ASP A 26 -11.92 2.03 8.79
C ASP A 26 -11.58 2.20 7.30
N ASP A 27 -12.02 3.30 6.70
CA ASP A 27 -11.72 3.63 5.31
C ASP A 27 -11.46 5.13 5.08
N THR A 28 -10.65 5.41 4.07
CA THR A 28 -10.30 6.77 3.65
C THR A 28 -10.11 6.82 2.14
N ALA A 29 -10.45 7.95 1.54
CA ALA A 29 -10.39 8.16 0.11
C ALA A 29 -9.29 9.17 -0.24
N LEU A 30 -8.44 8.78 -1.19
CA LEU A 30 -7.40 9.62 -1.74
C LEU A 30 -7.78 10.07 -3.15
N SER A 31 -8.01 11.37 -3.31
CA SER A 31 -8.24 11.96 -4.63
C SER A 31 -6.90 12.30 -5.31
N LEU A 32 -6.66 11.69 -6.47
CA LEU A 32 -5.46 11.86 -7.27
C LEU A 32 -5.79 12.48 -8.64
N PRO A 33 -5.32 13.71 -8.95
CA PRO A 33 -5.45 14.26 -10.30
C PRO A 33 -4.66 13.41 -11.33
N PRO A 34 -4.87 13.61 -12.64
CA PRO A 34 -4.06 12.96 -13.68
C PRO A 34 -2.56 13.21 -13.45
N GLY A 35 -1.75 12.15 -13.44
CA GLY A 35 -0.32 12.25 -13.13
C GLY A 35 0.00 12.63 -11.68
N GLY A 36 -1.01 12.73 -10.81
CA GLY A 36 -0.87 13.06 -9.40
C GLY A 36 -0.36 11.89 -8.58
N LYS A 37 0.36 12.19 -7.50
CA LYS A 37 0.79 11.21 -6.51
C LYS A 37 0.57 11.73 -5.10
N TRP A 38 0.38 10.78 -4.19
CA TRP A 38 0.48 10.99 -2.76
C TRP A 38 1.71 10.25 -2.22
N VAL A 39 2.41 10.89 -1.30
CA VAL A 39 3.59 10.34 -0.62
C VAL A 39 3.45 10.69 0.85
N GLY A 40 3.43 9.68 1.71
CA GLY A 40 3.24 9.88 3.13
C GLY A 40 3.29 8.59 3.93
N PHE A 41 3.09 8.74 5.23
CA PHE A 41 2.91 7.64 6.17
C PHE A 41 1.44 7.19 6.19
N VAL A 42 1.18 5.92 6.51
CA VAL A 42 -0.19 5.38 6.48
C VAL A 42 -1.10 6.12 7.47
N GLU A 43 -0.54 6.52 8.60
CA GLU A 43 -1.18 7.29 9.65
C GLU A 43 -1.70 8.64 9.14
N GLU A 44 -0.98 9.27 8.22
CA GLU A 44 -1.40 10.53 7.58
C GLU A 44 -2.61 10.33 6.66
N LEU A 45 -2.85 9.11 6.19
CA LEU A 45 -3.97 8.78 5.31
C LEU A 45 -5.31 8.73 6.07
N PHE A 46 -5.28 8.34 7.35
CA PHE A 46 -6.48 8.18 8.20
C PHE A 46 -6.73 9.37 9.14
N GLY A 47 -5.87 10.40 9.13
CA GLY A 47 -6.06 11.66 9.85
C GLY A 47 -5.88 11.57 11.37
N GLU A 48 -6.65 10.71 12.04
CA GLU A 48 -6.62 10.46 13.49
C GLU A 48 -5.66 9.30 13.88
N GLY A 49 -5.00 8.71 12.88
CA GLY A 49 -4.17 7.51 13.02
C GLY A 49 -4.89 6.24 12.57
N VAL A 50 -4.12 5.19 12.29
CA VAL A 50 -4.65 3.89 11.88
C VAL A 50 -5.22 3.17 13.11
N PRO A 51 -6.39 2.49 13.04
CA PRO A 51 -6.88 1.66 14.13
C PRO A 51 -5.80 0.70 14.64
N SER A 52 -5.68 0.53 15.97
CA SER A 52 -4.65 -0.32 16.56
C SER A 52 -4.75 -1.79 16.16
N GLU A 53 -5.95 -2.22 15.79
CA GLU A 53 -6.31 -3.56 15.33
C GLU A 53 -6.10 -3.73 13.82
N CYS A 54 -5.57 -2.71 13.13
CA CYS A 54 -5.30 -2.77 11.71
C CYS A 54 -4.09 -3.66 11.41
N GLU A 55 -4.35 -4.79 10.76
CA GLU A 55 -3.31 -5.78 10.44
C GLU A 55 -2.92 -5.72 8.97
N TRP A 56 -3.86 -5.36 8.09
CA TRP A 56 -3.58 -5.19 6.66
C TRP A 56 -4.52 -4.18 6.01
N MET A 57 -4.11 -3.70 4.84
CA MET A 57 -4.85 -2.70 4.09
C MET A 57 -5.09 -3.11 2.65
N ARG A 58 -6.24 -2.68 2.12
CA ARG A 58 -6.58 -2.84 0.71
C ARG A 58 -6.72 -1.47 0.06
N PHE A 59 -6.01 -1.27 -1.05
CA PHE A 59 -6.17 -0.10 -1.92
C PHE A 59 -6.97 -0.51 -3.16
N GLN A 60 -8.00 0.24 -3.49
CA GLN A 60 -8.87 -0.04 -4.64
C GLN A 60 -9.26 1.24 -5.35
N ALA A 61 -9.41 1.17 -6.66
CA ALA A 61 -9.97 2.24 -7.47
C ALA A 61 -10.68 1.64 -8.68
N ALA A 62 -11.64 2.38 -9.23
CA ALA A 62 -12.29 2.02 -10.50
C ALA A 62 -11.36 2.22 -11.71
N SER A 63 -10.36 3.09 -11.55
CA SER A 63 -9.36 3.42 -12.57
C SER A 63 -7.98 2.87 -12.18
N PRO A 64 -7.09 2.60 -13.16
CA PRO A 64 -5.74 2.13 -12.86
C PRO A 64 -4.95 3.10 -11.98
N PHE A 65 -4.26 2.57 -10.98
CA PHE A 65 -3.30 3.29 -10.15
C PHE A 65 -2.10 2.40 -9.86
N THR A 66 -0.99 3.00 -9.41
CA THR A 66 0.19 2.28 -8.94
C THR A 66 0.44 2.63 -7.49
N ALA A 67 0.72 1.64 -6.65
CA ALA A 67 1.11 1.84 -5.26
C ALA A 67 2.43 1.14 -4.93
N TYR A 68 3.23 1.79 -4.09
CA TYR A 68 4.51 1.29 -3.61
C TYR A 68 4.56 1.36 -2.08
N GLY A 69 4.86 0.23 -1.46
CA GLY A 69 5.17 0.16 -0.03
C GLY A 69 6.65 0.42 0.19
N LEU A 70 6.95 1.51 0.90
CA LEU A 70 8.25 1.71 1.53
C LEU A 70 8.03 1.39 3.00
N LEU A 71 8.72 0.37 3.46
CA LEU A 71 8.50 -0.29 4.73
C LEU A 71 9.83 -0.29 5.48
N GLY A 72 9.87 0.27 6.67
CA GLY A 72 11.14 0.45 7.34
C GLY A 72 11.09 1.11 8.71
N THR A 73 12.25 1.08 9.37
CA THR A 73 12.58 1.88 10.55
C THR A 73 13.61 2.94 10.16
N ASP A 74 14.07 3.76 11.11
CA ASP A 74 15.18 4.71 10.88
C ASP A 74 16.48 4.02 10.39
N GLU A 75 16.60 2.70 10.58
CA GLU A 75 17.80 1.91 10.29
C GLU A 75 17.64 0.91 9.12
N GLN A 76 16.40 0.63 8.69
CA GLN A 76 16.13 -0.39 7.66
C GLN A 76 15.05 0.11 6.71
N LEU A 77 15.28 0.02 5.40
CA LEU A 77 14.30 0.39 4.37
C LEU A 77 14.15 -0.73 3.35
N ILE A 78 12.94 -1.25 3.21
CA ILE A 78 12.55 -2.22 2.19
C ILE A 78 11.59 -1.52 1.22
N SER A 79 11.93 -1.57 -0.07
CA SER A 79 11.06 -1.11 -1.16
C SER A 79 10.38 -2.31 -1.79
N LEU A 80 9.05 -2.35 -1.75
CA LEU A 80 8.27 -3.33 -2.48
C LEU A 80 7.61 -2.65 -3.68
N GLY A 81 8.15 -2.93 -4.86
CA GLY A 81 7.54 -2.58 -6.14
C GLY A 81 6.78 -3.77 -6.71
N GLY A 82 5.52 -3.56 -7.11
CA GLY A 82 4.81 -4.56 -7.91
C GLY A 82 5.36 -4.59 -9.34
N PRO A 83 5.42 -5.77 -9.99
CA PRO A 83 5.74 -5.85 -11.40
C PRO A 83 4.70 -5.09 -12.22
N GLY A 84 5.18 -4.25 -13.13
CA GLY A 84 4.36 -3.67 -14.18
C GLY A 84 4.15 -4.71 -15.27
N GLY A 85 2.94 -5.26 -15.34
CA GLY A 85 2.47 -6.09 -16.45
C GLY A 85 2.78 -7.59 -16.29
N GLU A 86 1.73 -8.40 -16.48
CA GLU A 86 1.66 -9.86 -16.47
C GLU A 86 1.38 -10.55 -15.12
N GLU A 87 0.45 -11.51 -15.17
CA GLU A 87 0.05 -12.37 -14.06
C GLU A 87 1.24 -13.23 -13.62
N ALA A 88 1.80 -12.96 -12.45
CA ALA A 88 2.81 -13.82 -11.83
C ALA A 88 2.11 -14.95 -11.05
N SER A 89 2.39 -16.21 -11.40
CA SER A 89 1.90 -17.37 -10.63
C SER A 89 2.73 -17.65 -9.37
N THR A 90 3.86 -16.97 -9.19
CA THR A 90 4.78 -17.14 -8.07
C THR A 90 5.42 -15.80 -7.71
N LEU A 91 5.31 -15.40 -6.44
CA LEU A 91 5.89 -14.17 -5.90
C LEU A 91 7.16 -14.51 -5.12
N TYR A 92 8.30 -13.93 -5.52
CA TYR A 92 9.55 -14.02 -4.77
C TYR A 92 9.77 -12.74 -3.98
N LEU A 93 9.64 -12.82 -2.66
CA LEU A 93 9.92 -11.72 -1.75
C LEU A 93 11.32 -11.92 -1.17
N PRO A 94 12.32 -11.12 -1.56
CA PRO A 94 13.61 -11.17 -0.90
C PRO A 94 13.43 -10.72 0.54
N HIS A 95 13.56 -11.67 1.47
CA HIS A 95 13.56 -11.42 2.89
C HIS A 95 15.01 -11.22 3.35
N LEU A 96 15.30 -10.05 3.90
CA LEU A 96 16.59 -9.72 4.49
C LEU A 96 16.40 -9.51 6.01
N ALA A 97 16.59 -10.57 6.80
CA ALA A 97 16.66 -10.43 8.25
C ALA A 97 18.02 -9.85 8.64
N VAL A 98 18.02 -8.69 9.29
CA VAL A 98 19.25 -7.99 9.68
C VAL A 98 19.61 -8.25 11.15
N ASP A 99 18.64 -8.50 12.05
CA ASP A 99 18.88 -8.91 13.45
C ASP A 99 17.63 -9.56 14.12
N HIS A 100 17.47 -9.41 15.45
CA HIS A 100 16.35 -9.93 16.24
C HIS A 100 15.18 -8.95 16.43
N TYR A 101 15.29 -7.71 15.94
CA TYR A 101 14.22 -6.72 15.88
C TYR A 101 13.88 -6.44 14.42
N TRP A 102 13.08 -7.33 13.82
CA TRP A 102 12.64 -7.14 12.44
C TRP A 102 11.14 -7.35 12.30
N TRP A 103 10.60 -6.65 11.31
CA TRP A 103 9.23 -6.78 10.83
C TRP A 103 9.27 -6.94 9.32
N THR A 104 8.41 -7.81 8.77
CA THR A 104 8.23 -7.95 7.32
C THR A 104 6.81 -7.54 6.98
N GLY A 105 6.68 -6.54 6.12
CA GLY A 105 5.42 -6.29 5.43
C GLY A 105 5.46 -6.84 4.02
N VAL A 106 4.30 -7.29 3.55
CA VAL A 106 4.12 -7.81 2.20
C VAL A 106 3.06 -6.96 1.51
N VAL A 107 3.37 -6.42 0.34
CA VAL A 107 2.40 -5.71 -0.50
C VAL A 107 2.05 -6.61 -1.68
N ILE A 108 0.79 -7.01 -1.77
CA ILE A 108 0.25 -7.78 -2.89
C ILE A 108 -0.58 -6.84 -3.75
N LEU A 109 -0.22 -6.75 -5.03
CA LEU A 109 -0.94 -5.98 -6.03
C LEU A 109 -1.64 -6.96 -6.97
N ARG A 110 -2.94 -6.79 -7.16
CA ARG A 110 -3.70 -7.49 -8.21
C ARG A 110 -4.03 -6.49 -9.31
N LEU A 111 -3.52 -6.76 -10.51
CA LEU A 111 -3.91 -6.03 -11.72
C LEU A 111 -5.09 -6.77 -12.39
N PRO A 112 -6.00 -6.05 -13.08
CA PRO A 112 -7.11 -6.65 -13.83
C PRO A 112 -6.65 -7.47 -15.04
#